data_AF-A0A7X9II71-F1
#
_entry.id   AF-A0A7X9II71-F1
#
_cell.length_a   1.000
_cell.length_b   1.000
_cell.length_c   1.000
_cell.angle_alpha   90.00
_cell.angle_beta   90.00
_cell.angle_gamma   90.00
#
_symmetry.space_group_name_H-M   'P 1'
#
loop_
_entity.id
_entity.type
_entity.pdbx_description
1 polymer ?
#
loop_
_entity_poly.entity_id
_entity_poly.type
_entity_poly.pdbx_seq_one_letter_code
_entity_poly.pdbx_strand_id
1 'polypeptide(L)'
;AISVTPICDQLLPIVPKQKEEEASVETSDIIFEPSPQAIFNSIIPKIVRVRLLQACLDAKASEHGSRMTAMDSATKNGDELVLKLQLLHNKLRQGNITTELLDIIGGANALD
;
A
#
# COMPACT_ATOMS: atom_id res chain seq x y z
N ALA A 1 -1.52 4.46 -9.19
CA ALA A 1 -1.25 4.06 -7.79
C ALA A 1 -0.83 2.58 -7.66
N ILE A 2 -0.18 1.98 -8.69
CA ILE A 2 0.05 0.51 -8.75
C ILE A 2 1.52 0.15 -8.48
N SER A 3 2.44 1.12 -8.44
CA SER A 3 3.85 0.87 -8.14
C SER A 3 4.31 1.83 -7.04
N VAL A 4 4.69 1.27 -5.90
CA VAL A 4 5.43 1.94 -4.83
C VAL A 4 6.81 1.29 -4.80
N THR A 5 7.82 2.00 -5.31
CA THR A 5 9.20 1.51 -5.28
C THR A 5 9.88 1.96 -4.00
N PRO A 6 10.48 1.05 -3.20
CA PRO A 6 11.26 1.45 -2.04
C PRO A 6 12.53 2.20 -2.49
N ILE A 7 12.79 3.35 -1.87
CA ILE A 7 13.96 4.18 -2.15
C ILE A 7 14.80 4.26 -0.87
N CYS A 8 16.11 4.09 -1.00
CA CYS A 8 17.08 4.26 0.08
C CYS A 8 17.90 5.51 -0.18
N ASP A 9 17.55 6.62 0.48
CA ASP A 9 18.31 7.86 0.40
C ASP A 9 19.33 7.94 1.54
N GLN A 10 20.60 8.16 1.19
CA GLN A 10 21.64 8.46 2.17
C GLN A 10 21.40 9.87 2.74
N LEU A 11 20.96 9.94 4.00
CA LEU A 11 20.67 11.20 4.67
C LEU A 11 21.94 11.91 5.17
N LEU A 12 22.86 11.16 5.77
CA LEU A 12 24.14 11.62 6.28
C LEU A 12 25.18 10.51 6.11
N PRO A 13 26.48 10.84 5.95
CA PRO A 13 27.04 12.17 5.69
C PRO A 13 26.64 12.72 4.31
N ILE A 14 26.61 14.06 4.18
CA ILE A 14 26.35 14.72 2.89
C ILE A 14 27.59 14.54 2.02
N VAL A 15 27.58 13.53 1.15
CA VAL A 15 28.63 13.34 0.16
C VAL A 15 28.38 14.36 -0.97
N PRO A 16 29.36 15.21 -1.33
CA PRO A 16 29.20 16.07 -2.48
C PRO A 16 29.00 15.17 -3.71
N LYS A 17 27.91 15.38 -4.45
CA LYS A 17 27.79 14.76 -5.78
C LYS A 17 29.01 15.19 -6.58
N GLN A 18 29.79 14.24 -7.09
CA GLN A 18 30.83 14.52 -8.06
C GLN A 18 30.18 15.29 -9.21
N LYS A 19 30.54 16.57 -9.36
CA LYS A 19 30.13 17.35 -10.52
C LYS A 19 30.82 16.72 -11.73
N GLU A 20 30.03 16.16 -12.65
CA GLU A 20 30.43 16.14 -14.05
C GLU A 20 30.73 17.59 -14.46
N GLU A 21 31.79 17.75 -15.24
CA GLU A 21 32.47 19.00 -15.53
C GLU A 21 31.53 20.12 -16.01
N GLU A 22 31.98 21.35 -15.75
CA GLU A 22 31.60 22.64 -16.37
C GLU A 22 30.95 23.70 -15.47
N ALA A 23 31.35 24.93 -15.80
CA ALA A 23 31.13 26.22 -15.16
C ALA A 23 31.93 26.48 -13.87
N SER A 24 33.12 27.08 -14.07
CA SER A 24 33.76 28.01 -13.15
C SER A 24 32.73 29.06 -12.68
N VAL A 25 32.04 28.76 -11.60
CA VAL A 25 31.29 29.77 -10.84
C VAL A 25 32.35 30.68 -10.25
N GLU A 26 32.51 31.87 -10.82
CA GLU A 26 33.26 32.94 -10.17
C GLU A 26 32.75 33.03 -8.73
N THR A 27 33.63 32.76 -7.78
CA THR A 27 33.41 33.01 -6.35
C THR A 27 33.34 34.53 -6.18
N SER A 28 32.23 35.12 -6.61
CA SER A 28 31.81 36.43 -6.15
C SER A 28 31.79 36.37 -4.62
N ASP A 29 32.27 37.43 -3.97
CA ASP A 29 32.38 37.53 -2.52
C ASP A 29 30.99 37.41 -1.86
N ILE A 30 30.56 36.17 -1.59
CA ILE A 30 29.35 35.90 -0.84
C ILE A 30 29.66 36.21 0.63
N ILE A 31 29.18 37.37 1.09
CA ILE A 31 29.27 37.75 2.49
C ILE A 31 28.23 36.94 3.26
N PHE A 32 28.70 36.05 4.14
CA PHE A 32 27.85 35.26 5.03
C PHE A 32 27.61 36.02 6.34
N GLU A 33 26.39 36.48 6.58
CA GLU A 33 25.94 36.92 7.91
C GLU A 33 25.13 35.79 8.56
N PRO A 34 25.41 35.33 9.80
CA PRO A 34 26.39 35.79 10.80
C PRO A 34 27.78 35.11 10.74
N SER A 35 27.85 33.79 10.50
CA SER A 35 29.09 33.09 10.14
C SER A 35 28.74 31.81 9.40
N PRO A 36 29.57 31.32 8.46
CA PRO A 36 29.28 30.07 7.74
C PRO A 36 28.99 28.91 8.70
N GLN A 37 29.75 28.81 9.80
CA GLN A 37 29.60 27.75 10.79
C GLN A 37 28.27 27.84 11.56
N ALA A 38 27.82 29.06 11.93
CA ALA A 38 26.53 29.27 12.55
C ALA A 38 25.37 28.92 11.61
N ILE A 39 25.51 29.23 10.32
CA ILE A 39 24.54 28.87 9.28
C ILE A 39 24.43 27.34 9.17
N PHE A 40 25.55 26.62 9.02
CA PHE A 40 25.55 25.16 8.94
C PHE A 40 24.97 24.49 10.19
N ASN A 41 25.30 24.98 11.39
CA ASN A 41 24.75 24.48 12.65
C ASN A 41 23.22 24.62 12.72
N SER A 42 22.64 25.64 12.08
CA SER A 42 21.20 25.85 12.04
C SER A 42 20.50 25.07 10.91
N ILE A 43 21.16 24.92 9.77
CA ILE A 43 20.57 24.34 8.56
C ILE A 43 20.59 22.82 8.58
N ILE A 44 21.69 22.19 9.04
CA ILE A 44 21.83 20.73 9.04
C ILE A 44 20.68 20.06 9.81
N PRO A 45 20.31 20.47 11.04
CA PRO A 45 19.18 19.87 11.75
C PRO A 45 17.83 20.09 11.06
N LYS A 46 17.64 21.23 10.38
CA LYS A 46 16.41 21.51 9.61
C LYS A 46 16.28 20.59 8.41
N ILE A 47 17.37 20.39 7.65
CA ILE A 47 17.39 19.49 6.50
C ILE A 47 17.05 18.06 6.93
N VAL A 48 17.68 17.57 8.01
CA VAL A 48 17.40 16.24 8.56
C VAL A 48 15.93 16.09 8.94
N ARG A 49 15.36 17.09 9.66
CA ARG A 49 13.94 17.07 10.05
C ARG A 49 13.01 17.03 8.83
N VAL A 50 13.25 17.87 7.83
CA VAL A 50 12.40 17.94 6.63
C VAL A 50 12.49 16.66 5.82
N ARG A 51 13.69 16.10 5.63
CA ARG A 51 13.88 14.83 4.91
C ARG A 51 13.22 13.65 5.60
N LEU A 52 13.34 13.57 6.92
CA LEU A 52 12.64 12.55 7.70
C LEU A 52 11.11 12.69 7.57
N LEU A 53 10.60 13.92 7.70
CA LEU A 53 9.18 14.19 7.58
C LEU A 53 8.66 13.81 6.19
N GLN A 54 9.39 14.16 5.14
CA GLN A 54 9.07 13.79 3.76
C GLN A 54 9.01 12.26 3.62
N ALA A 55 10.02 11.54 4.07
CA ALA A 55 10.05 10.07 4.00
C ALA A 55 8.86 9.43 4.75
N CYS A 56 8.49 9.96 5.91
CA CYS A 56 7.32 9.49 6.65
C CYS A 56 6.00 9.75 5.90
N LEU A 57 5.85 10.93 5.28
CA LEU A 57 4.66 11.28 4.50
C LEU A 57 4.53 10.42 3.25
N ASP A 58 5.64 10.20 2.54
CA ASP A 58 5.70 9.35 1.35
C ASP A 58 5.37 7.89 1.71
N ALA A 59 5.89 7.39 2.84
CA ALA A 59 5.55 6.06 3.36
C ALA A 59 4.06 5.94 3.70
N LYS A 60 3.46 6.97 4.31
CA LYS A 60 2.02 6.99 4.64
C LYS A 60 1.14 7.03 3.40
N ALA A 61 1.47 7.86 2.42
CA ALA A 61 0.75 7.90 1.15
C ALA A 61 0.82 6.54 0.42
N SER A 62 2.01 5.93 0.42
CA SER A 62 2.25 4.61 -0.15
C SER A 62 1.47 3.51 0.56
N GLU A 63 1.42 3.55 1.90
CA GLU A 63 0.62 2.64 2.73
C GLU A 63 -0.86 2.72 2.35
N HIS A 64 -1.41 3.93 2.23
CA HIS A 64 -2.81 4.11 1.84
C HIS A 64 -3.10 3.58 0.43
N GLY A 65 -2.23 3.84 -0.55
CA GLY A 65 -2.38 3.31 -1.90
C GLY A 65 -2.32 1.78 -1.96
N SER A 66 -1.37 1.18 -1.23
CA SER A 66 -1.25 -0.28 -1.11
C SER A 66 -2.47 -0.89 -0.41
N ARG A 67 -2.95 -0.27 0.68
CA ARG A 67 -4.14 -0.72 1.41
C ARG A 67 -5.38 -0.69 0.55
N MET A 68 -5.60 0.37 -0.24
CA MET A 68 -6.76 0.48 -1.13
C MET A 68 -6.76 -0.68 -2.13
N THR A 69 -5.62 -0.94 -2.76
CA THR A 69 -5.47 -2.04 -3.72
C THR A 69 -5.70 -3.42 -3.06
N ALA A 70 -5.16 -3.62 -1.86
CA ALA A 70 -5.35 -4.87 -1.12
C ALA A 70 -6.81 -5.11 -0.72
N MET A 71 -7.53 -4.05 -0.31
CA MET A 71 -8.95 -4.14 0.05
C MET A 71 -9.85 -4.35 -1.17
N ASP A 72 -9.52 -3.74 -2.32
CA ASP A 72 -10.21 -4.03 -3.57
C ASP A 72 -10.07 -5.51 -3.98
N SER A 73 -8.87 -6.06 -3.86
CA SER A 73 -8.64 -7.50 -4.07
C SER A 73 -9.39 -8.37 -3.06
N ALA A 74 -9.40 -7.99 -1.78
CA ALA A 74 -10.13 -8.73 -0.75
C ALA A 74 -11.65 -8.75 -1.01
N THR A 75 -12.21 -7.62 -1.44
CA THR A 75 -13.64 -7.49 -1.77
C THR A 75 -14.01 -8.40 -2.94
N LYS A 76 -13.24 -8.36 -4.04
CA LYS A 76 -13.45 -9.24 -5.19
C LYS A 76 -13.38 -10.72 -4.82
N ASN A 77 -12.40 -11.10 -4.01
CA ASN A 77 -12.27 -12.48 -3.53
C ASN A 77 -13.46 -12.89 -2.64
N GLY A 78 -13.96 -11.96 -1.83
CA GLY A 78 -15.16 -12.14 -1.01
C GLY A 78 -16.40 -12.37 -1.85
N ASP A 79 -16.63 -11.55 -2.87
CA ASP A 79 -17.77 -11.67 -3.77
C ASP A 79 -17.76 -12.99 -4.54
N GLU A 80 -16.58 -13.42 -5.01
CA GLU A 80 -16.42 -14.73 -5.65
C GLU A 80 -16.77 -15.88 -4.70
N LEU A 81 -16.37 -15.77 -3.42
CA LEU A 81 -16.67 -16.79 -2.41
C LEU A 81 -18.17 -16.84 -2.10
N VAL A 82 -18.81 -15.68 -1.96
CA VAL A 82 -20.26 -15.58 -1.73
C VAL A 82 -21.02 -16.26 -2.87
N LEU A 83 -20.65 -15.98 -4.13
CA LEU A 83 -21.29 -16.59 -5.30
C LEU A 83 -21.13 -18.11 -5.29
N LYS A 84 -19.92 -18.63 -5.01
CA LYS A 84 -19.66 -20.07 -4.90
C LYS A 84 -20.52 -20.73 -3.82
N LEU A 85 -20.61 -20.11 -2.63
CA LEU A 85 -21.41 -20.62 -1.52
C LEU A 85 -22.92 -20.57 -1.82
N GLN A 86 -23.40 -19.53 -2.50
CA GLN A 86 -24.80 -19.44 -2.92
C GLN A 86 -25.18 -20.55 -3.89
N LEU A 87 -24.33 -20.84 -4.88
CA LEU A 87 -24.55 -21.95 -5.82
C LEU A 87 -24.59 -23.29 -5.08
N LEU A 88 -23.67 -23.52 -4.15
CA LEU A 88 -23.63 -24.72 -3.33
C LEU A 88 -24.88 -24.84 -2.44
N HIS A 89 -25.29 -23.75 -1.79
CA HIS A 89 -26.50 -23.70 -0.98
C HIS A 89 -27.74 -24.06 -1.79
N ASN A 90 -27.89 -23.50 -3.00
CA ASN A 90 -29.03 -23.81 -3.87
C ASN A 90 -29.04 -25.28 -4.32
N LYS A 91 -27.87 -25.84 -4.61
CA LYS A 91 -27.72 -27.26 -4.95
C LYS A 91 -28.12 -28.17 -3.78
N LEU A 92 -27.65 -27.88 -2.57
CA LEU A 92 -28.02 -28.63 -1.36
C LEU A 92 -29.50 -28.49 -1.05
N ARG A 93 -30.08 -27.28 -1.17
CA ARG A 93 -31.51 -27.04 -0.99
C ARG A 93 -32.35 -27.93 -1.92
N GLN A 94 -31.99 -27.98 -3.21
CA GLN A 94 -32.68 -28.83 -4.18
C GLN A 94 -32.52 -30.32 -3.83
N GLY A 95 -31.31 -30.76 -3.45
CA GLY A 95 -31.05 -32.13 -3.02
C GLY A 95 -31.88 -32.55 -1.80
N ASN A 96 -32.03 -31.65 -0.82
CA ASN A 96 -32.86 -31.91 0.36
C ASN A 96 -34.34 -32.04 0.00
N ILE A 97 -34.87 -31.12 -0.83
CA ILE A 97 -36.27 -31.21 -1.31
C ILE A 97 -36.51 -32.53 -2.03
N THR A 98 -35.60 -32.97 -2.90
CA THR A 98 -35.75 -34.26 -3.59
C THR A 98 -35.69 -35.45 -2.64
N THR A 99 -34.86 -35.38 -1.59
CA THR A 99 -34.74 -36.45 -0.60
C THR A 99 -36.02 -36.55 0.23
N GLU A 100 -36.54 -35.42 0.73
CA GLU A 100 -37.81 -35.36 1.46
C GLU A 100 -38.98 -35.88 0.60
N LEU A 101 -39.04 -35.51 -0.68
CA LEU A 101 -40.07 -36.02 -1.59
C LEU A 101 -39.98 -37.54 -1.80
N LEU A 102 -38.76 -38.08 -1.92
CA LEU A 102 -38.55 -39.52 -2.04
C LEU A 102 -38.95 -40.25 -0.77
N ASP A 103 -38.66 -39.70 0.40
CA ASP A 103 -39.06 -40.27 1.69
C ASP A 103 -40.60 -40.27 1.85
N ILE A 104 -41.28 -39.19 1.45
CA ILE A 104 -42.76 -39.10 1.47
C ILE A 104 -43.38 -40.16 0.55
N ILE A 105 -42.88 -40.29 -0.68
CA ILE A 105 -43.40 -41.27 -1.64
C ILE A 105 -43.11 -42.70 -1.18
N GLY A 106 -41.90 -42.97 -0.67
CA GLY A 106 -41.52 -44.27 -0.12
C GLY A 106 -42.37 -44.67 1.07
N GLY A 107 -42.66 -43.73 1.98
CA GLY A 107 -43.55 -43.93 3.12
C GLY A 107 -45.00 -44.18 2.70
N ALA A 108 -45.53 -43.42 1.73
CA ALA A 108 -46.89 -43.60 1.21
C ALA A 108 -47.07 -44.98 0.55
N ASN A 109 -46.11 -45.41 -0.28
CA ASN A 109 -46.14 -46.72 -0.94
C ASN A 109 -45.97 -47.90 0.04
N ALA A 110 -45.51 -47.67 1.27
CA ALA A 110 -45.38 -48.72 2.28
C ALA A 110 -46.69 -48.95 3.07
N LEU A 111 -47.69 -48.07 2.91
CA LEU A 111 -49.01 -48.17 3.55
C LEU A 111 -50.09 -48.79 2.63
N ASP A 112 -49.86 -48.82 1.31
CA ASP A 112 -50.65 -49.58 0.32
C ASP A 112 -50.20 -51.05 0.26
#